data_AF-A0A095ZA31-F1
#
_entry.id   AF-A0A095ZA31-F1
#
_cell.length_a   1.000
_cell.length_b   1.000
_cell.length_c   1.000
_cell.angle_alpha   90.00
_cell.angle_beta   90.00
_cell.angle_gamma   90.00
#
_symmetry.space_group_name_H-M   'P 1'
#
loop_
_entity.id
_entity.type
_entity.pdbx_description
1 polymer ?
#
loop_
_entity_poly.entity_id
_entity_poly.type
_entity_poly.pdbx_seq_one_letter_code
_entity_poly.pdbx_strand_id
1 'polypeptide(L)'
;MAKSTIKKPVIILVILALIAVGAWFFIQKTATNRVEEEVQQFLVQHELQDRLSYAKLEASPSGTVTLHKVTLLDDEGELLLSADEVKLNRFKEEQDFQEVDFTIKNIVDVSGELFREELNALFAEIDKPAPQHLDVASYYKLDGAAGEVTLKSSVLIPDFLEVGGMLNLANPAAVLDLSNYLAANPDVEEMTPELMSLLAKITLKDLSLELKDKGGVPSLMQLVEKQQLADEQATLTASEREQMVQMKLAQAKQECINTAGLAMVVDDLESACTKLFDFLSNQRSDIKFKASVVKPISVEEFMMLSLMGAMRPEQFFNEYQPSIVIE
;
A
#
# COMPACT_ATOMS: atom_id res chain seq x y z
N MET A 1 -27.44 -8.19 16.51
CA MET A 1 -26.49 -8.53 15.45
C MET A 1 -25.27 -7.65 15.70
N ALA A 2 -24.24 -8.22 16.34
CA ALA A 2 -23.00 -7.50 16.55
C ALA A 2 -22.24 -7.52 15.22
N LYS A 3 -21.81 -6.36 14.73
CA LYS A 3 -20.94 -6.27 13.56
C LYS A 3 -19.58 -6.83 13.96
N SER A 4 -19.04 -7.74 13.17
CA SER A 4 -17.69 -8.31 13.35
C SER A 4 -16.63 -7.20 13.37
N THR A 5 -15.71 -7.28 14.32
CA THR A 5 -14.65 -6.26 14.56
C THR A 5 -13.42 -6.49 13.65
N ILE A 6 -13.30 -7.69 13.06
CA ILE A 6 -12.21 -8.09 12.14
C ILE A 6 -12.66 -7.94 10.67
N LYS A 7 -13.24 -6.80 10.31
CA LYS A 7 -13.58 -6.48 8.91
C LYS A 7 -12.54 -5.59 8.22
N LYS A 8 -11.48 -5.19 8.92
CA LYS A 8 -10.54 -4.19 8.40
C LYS A 8 -9.26 -4.85 7.87
N PRO A 9 -8.93 -4.70 6.57
CA PRO A 9 -7.73 -5.31 5.98
C PRO A 9 -6.43 -4.87 6.66
N VAL A 10 -6.37 -3.63 7.16
CA VAL A 10 -5.23 -3.11 7.93
C VAL A 10 -5.07 -3.86 9.27
N ILE A 11 -6.16 -4.13 9.99
CA ILE A 11 -6.11 -4.86 11.27
C ILE A 11 -5.60 -6.29 11.04
N ILE A 12 -6.03 -6.94 9.96
CA ILE A 12 -5.62 -8.30 9.61
C ILE A 12 -4.13 -8.36 9.25
N LEU A 13 -3.65 -7.41 8.44
CA LEU A 13 -2.22 -7.30 8.12
C LEU A 13 -1.38 -7.03 9.37
N VAL A 14 -1.87 -6.19 10.28
CA VAL A 14 -1.23 -5.92 11.57
C VAL A 14 -1.23 -7.17 12.44
N ILE A 15 -2.31 -7.94 12.51
CA ILE A 15 -2.37 -9.21 13.23
C ILE A 15 -1.33 -10.21 12.69
N LEU A 16 -1.28 -10.39 11.36
CA LEU A 16 -0.31 -11.28 10.72
C LEU A 16 1.14 -10.83 10.98
N ALA A 17 1.39 -9.52 10.93
CA ALA A 17 2.69 -8.95 11.26
C ALA A 17 3.05 -9.17 12.74
N LEU A 18 2.14 -8.90 13.66
CA LEU A 18 2.35 -9.06 15.11
C LEU A 18 2.64 -10.50 15.50
N ILE A 19 2.02 -11.49 14.86
CA ILE A 19 2.33 -12.92 15.10
C ILE A 19 3.73 -13.25 14.63
N ALA A 20 4.11 -12.75 13.45
CA ALA A 20 5.44 -12.97 12.92
C ALA A 20 6.51 -12.29 13.79
N VAL A 21 6.20 -11.11 14.35
CA VAL A 21 7.01 -10.39 15.36
C VAL A 21 7.10 -11.15 16.68
N GLY A 22 5.97 -11.68 17.16
CA GLY A 22 5.93 -12.56 18.33
C GLY A 22 6.91 -13.71 18.15
N ALA A 23 6.81 -14.46 17.05
CA ALA A 23 7.75 -15.54 16.76
C ALA A 23 9.24 -15.10 16.77
N TRP A 24 9.55 -13.91 16.27
CA TRP A 24 10.91 -13.38 16.20
C TRP A 24 11.54 -13.06 17.55
N PHE A 25 10.82 -12.34 18.42
CA PHE A 25 11.34 -11.90 19.72
C PHE A 25 11.85 -13.08 20.55
N PHE A 26 11.19 -14.23 20.45
CA PHE A 26 11.56 -15.42 21.19
C PHE A 26 12.65 -16.25 20.51
N ILE A 27 12.82 -16.15 19.18
CA ILE A 27 13.99 -16.71 18.47
C ILE A 27 15.29 -16.05 18.92
N GLN A 28 15.31 -14.72 19.09
CA GLN A 28 16.51 -14.03 19.60
C GLN A 28 16.85 -14.44 21.04
N LYS A 29 15.85 -14.82 21.84
CA LYS A 29 16.02 -15.20 23.24
C LYS A 29 16.32 -16.70 23.44
N THR A 30 15.92 -17.55 22.49
CA THR A 30 16.04 -19.01 22.61
C THR A 30 16.48 -19.66 21.29
N ALA A 31 17.72 -20.14 21.25
CA ALA A 31 18.30 -20.79 20.06
C ALA A 31 17.76 -22.21 19.76
N THR A 32 16.60 -22.64 20.29
CA THR A 32 16.17 -24.05 20.19
C THR A 32 14.66 -24.25 20.43
N ASN A 33 14.01 -24.98 19.51
CA ASN A 33 12.77 -25.78 19.60
C ASN A 33 11.49 -25.21 20.25
N ARG A 34 11.45 -23.99 20.78
CA ARG A 34 10.26 -23.42 21.47
C ARG A 34 9.48 -22.38 20.69
N VAL A 35 9.89 -22.07 19.45
CA VAL A 35 9.24 -21.01 18.65
C VAL A 35 7.76 -21.29 18.42
N GLU A 36 7.39 -22.56 18.17
CA GLU A 36 5.97 -22.95 18.03
C GLU A 36 5.18 -22.73 19.33
N GLU A 37 5.73 -23.13 20.49
CA GLU A 37 5.06 -22.93 21.79
C GLU A 37 4.82 -21.44 22.09
N GLU A 38 5.78 -20.58 21.75
CA GLU A 38 5.70 -19.13 21.99
C GLU A 38 4.74 -18.44 21.01
N VAL A 39 4.71 -18.86 19.74
CA VAL A 39 3.68 -18.40 18.80
C VAL A 39 2.30 -18.82 19.29
N GLN A 40 2.14 -20.04 19.78
CA GLN A 40 0.87 -20.48 20.36
C GLN A 40 0.50 -19.65 21.60
N GLN A 41 1.45 -19.34 22.49
CA GLN A 41 1.20 -18.46 23.63
C GLN A 41 0.79 -17.05 23.21
N PHE A 42 1.45 -16.48 22.20
CA PHE A 42 1.08 -15.18 21.64
C PHE A 42 -0.35 -15.22 21.09
N LEU A 43 -0.70 -16.25 20.31
CA LEU A 43 -2.06 -16.40 19.80
C LEU A 43 -3.09 -16.50 20.93
N VAL A 44 -2.80 -17.24 22.00
CA VAL A 44 -3.67 -17.33 23.18
C VAL A 44 -3.80 -15.99 23.91
N GLN A 45 -2.69 -15.26 24.12
CA GLN A 45 -2.68 -13.96 24.80
C GLN A 45 -3.50 -12.90 24.06
N HIS A 46 -3.57 -13.02 22.73
CA HIS A 46 -4.31 -12.10 21.88
C HIS A 46 -5.67 -12.64 21.39
N GLU A 47 -6.14 -13.77 21.93
CA GLU A 47 -7.43 -14.40 21.58
C GLU A 47 -7.56 -14.79 20.08
N LEU A 48 -6.43 -15.13 19.45
CA LEU A 48 -6.32 -15.48 18.03
C LEU A 48 -6.18 -16.99 17.79
N GLN A 49 -5.99 -17.80 18.83
CA GLN A 49 -5.69 -19.24 18.71
C GLN A 49 -6.77 -20.05 17.99
N ASP A 50 -8.03 -19.63 18.12
CA ASP A 50 -9.17 -20.31 17.49
C ASP A 50 -9.48 -19.75 16.10
N ARG A 51 -8.80 -18.68 15.70
CA ARG A 51 -9.06 -17.93 14.46
C ARG A 51 -7.93 -18.06 13.45
N LEU A 52 -6.70 -18.16 13.92
CA LEU A 52 -5.54 -18.26 13.06
C LEU A 52 -4.96 -19.66 13.10
N SER A 53 -4.77 -20.25 11.91
CA SER A 53 -4.09 -21.52 11.75
C SER A 53 -2.95 -21.40 10.74
N TYR A 54 -1.93 -22.24 10.89
CA TYR A 54 -0.81 -22.36 9.96
C TYR A 54 -0.35 -23.81 9.92
N ALA A 55 0.15 -24.28 8.77
CA ALA A 55 0.57 -25.66 8.61
C ALA A 55 1.99 -25.91 9.13
N LYS A 56 2.87 -24.91 8.99
CA LYS A 56 4.29 -25.03 9.37
C LYS A 56 4.86 -23.68 9.75
N LEU A 57 5.69 -23.68 10.80
CA LEU A 57 6.53 -22.56 11.18
C LEU A 57 7.99 -22.89 10.87
N GLU A 58 8.67 -22.00 10.15
CA GLU A 58 10.10 -22.06 9.90
C GLU A 58 10.79 -20.82 10.48
N ALA A 59 11.87 -21.04 11.22
CA ALA A 59 12.72 -20.00 11.76
C ALA A 59 14.14 -20.19 11.25
N SER A 60 14.76 -19.13 10.72
CA SER A 60 16.17 -19.18 10.30
C SER A 60 17.10 -18.63 11.38
N PRO A 61 18.35 -19.14 11.47
CA PRO A 61 19.37 -18.59 12.37
C PRO A 61 19.72 -17.12 12.08
N SER A 62 19.48 -16.64 10.86
CA SER A 62 19.62 -15.23 10.49
C SER A 62 18.59 -14.31 11.14
N GLY A 63 17.62 -14.89 11.87
CA GLY A 63 16.40 -14.20 12.25
C GLY A 63 15.59 -14.00 10.99
N THR A 64 14.78 -14.97 10.60
CA THR A 64 13.62 -14.77 9.73
C THR A 64 12.59 -15.76 10.20
N VAL A 65 11.32 -15.37 10.28
CA VAL A 65 10.23 -16.29 10.59
C VAL A 65 9.38 -16.44 9.35
N THR A 66 8.94 -17.65 9.06
CA THR A 66 8.04 -17.95 7.95
C THR A 66 6.94 -18.89 8.41
N LEU A 67 5.69 -18.45 8.30
CA LEU A 67 4.50 -19.25 8.50
C LEU A 67 3.98 -19.69 7.14
N HIS A 68 3.76 -20.99 6.97
CA HIS A 68 3.26 -21.58 5.73
C HIS A 68 1.78 -21.95 5.85
N LYS A 69 1.03 -21.72 4.77
CA LYS A 69 -0.40 -22.04 4.67
C LYS A 69 -1.19 -21.45 5.82
N VAL A 70 -1.13 -20.13 5.94
CA VAL A 70 -1.82 -19.37 6.98
C VAL A 70 -3.29 -19.20 6.59
N THR A 71 -4.19 -19.42 7.54
CA THR A 71 -5.62 -19.14 7.39
C THR A 71 -6.10 -18.29 8.56
N LEU A 72 -7.01 -17.36 8.29
CA LEU A 72 -7.68 -16.56 9.30
C LEU A 72 -9.19 -16.75 9.18
N LEU A 73 -9.82 -17.09 10.29
CA LEU A 73 -11.26 -17.18 10.45
C LEU A 73 -11.81 -15.88 11.07
N ASP A 74 -13.06 -15.57 10.78
CA ASP A 74 -13.78 -14.48 11.43
C ASP A 74 -14.33 -14.89 12.82
N ASP A 75 -15.14 -14.00 13.41
CA ASP A 75 -15.80 -14.24 14.70
C ASP A 75 -16.79 -15.42 14.66
N GLU A 76 -17.33 -15.74 13.48
CA GLU A 76 -18.32 -16.80 13.26
C GLU A 76 -17.67 -18.15 12.88
N GLY A 77 -16.33 -18.16 12.70
CA GLY A 77 -15.56 -19.33 12.30
C GLY A 77 -15.52 -19.57 10.79
N GLU A 78 -15.95 -18.58 9.99
CA GLU A 78 -15.87 -18.64 8.53
C GLU A 78 -14.49 -18.22 8.04
N LEU A 79 -14.00 -18.85 6.97
CA LEU A 79 -12.69 -18.56 6.41
C LEU A 79 -12.70 -17.18 5.74
N LEU A 80 -12.04 -16.22 6.39
CA LEU A 80 -11.92 -14.85 5.92
C LEU A 80 -10.79 -14.72 4.88
N LEU A 81 -9.61 -15.23 5.23
CA LEU A 81 -8.40 -15.01 4.46
C LEU A 81 -7.48 -16.23 4.50
N SER A 82 -6.74 -16.46 3.42
CA SER A 82 -5.64 -17.42 3.41
C SER A 82 -4.39 -16.84 2.74
N ALA A 83 -3.22 -17.35 3.09
CA ALA A 83 -1.95 -16.98 2.48
C ALA A 83 -1.03 -18.19 2.39
N ASP A 84 -0.23 -18.28 1.34
CA ASP A 84 0.74 -19.37 1.21
C ASP A 84 1.91 -19.20 2.18
N GLU A 85 2.38 -17.97 2.33
CA GLU A 85 3.56 -17.67 3.14
C GLU A 85 3.38 -16.30 3.82
N VAL A 86 3.53 -16.24 5.14
CA VAL A 86 3.72 -14.99 5.89
C VAL A 86 5.14 -15.01 6.45
N LYS A 87 5.99 -14.14 5.94
CA LYS A 87 7.40 -14.10 6.30
C LYS A 87 7.77 -12.77 6.94
N LEU A 88 8.30 -12.82 8.15
CA LEU A 88 9.00 -11.70 8.77
C LEU A 88 10.48 -11.78 8.41
N ASN A 89 10.92 -10.84 7.59
CA ASN A 89 12.30 -10.72 7.13
C ASN A 89 13.17 -10.07 8.19
N ARG A 90 12.64 -9.11 8.94
CA ARG A 90 13.39 -8.40 9.98
C ARG A 90 12.46 -7.88 11.06
N PHE A 91 12.92 -7.99 12.30
CA PHE A 91 12.32 -7.27 13.41
C PHE A 91 13.40 -6.80 14.38
N LYS A 92 13.30 -5.57 14.84
CA LYS A 92 14.19 -4.99 15.84
C LYS A 92 13.43 -3.97 16.67
N GLU A 93 13.53 -4.05 17.98
CA GLU A 93 12.95 -3.08 18.91
C GLU A 93 13.95 -2.76 20.02
N GLU A 94 14.27 -1.48 20.15
CA GLU A 94 15.08 -0.85 21.18
C GLU A 94 14.36 0.43 21.66
N GLN A 95 14.83 1.04 22.75
CA GLN A 95 14.12 2.13 23.44
C GLN A 95 13.60 3.24 22.51
N ASP A 96 14.39 3.65 21.50
CA ASP A 96 14.04 4.70 20.54
C ASP A 96 14.14 4.21 19.08
N PHE A 97 14.05 2.89 18.85
CA PHE A 97 14.19 2.31 17.51
C PHE A 97 13.26 1.12 17.34
N GLN A 98 12.43 1.14 16.30
CA GLN A 98 11.65 -0.03 15.88
C GLN A 98 11.84 -0.26 14.38
N GLU A 99 11.95 -1.51 13.97
CA GLU A 99 12.04 -1.88 12.55
C GLU A 99 11.29 -3.20 12.37
N VAL A 100 10.39 -3.24 11.39
CA VAL A 100 9.59 -4.41 11.02
C VAL A 100 9.58 -4.52 9.50
N ASP A 101 9.99 -5.66 8.97
CA ASP A 101 9.94 -5.98 7.54
C ASP A 101 9.24 -7.32 7.37
N PHE A 102 8.11 -7.34 6.67
CA PHE A 102 7.39 -8.55 6.38
C PHE A 102 6.88 -8.62 4.94
N THR A 103 6.69 -9.85 4.48
CA THR A 103 6.13 -10.18 3.17
C THR A 103 5.06 -11.25 3.33
N ILE A 104 3.95 -11.11 2.62
CA ILE A 104 2.89 -12.09 2.51
C ILE A 104 2.79 -12.50 1.04
N LYS A 105 2.88 -13.80 0.76
CA LYS A 105 2.72 -14.33 -0.60
C LYS A 105 1.38 -15.02 -0.76
N ASN A 106 0.80 -14.84 -1.94
CA ASN A 106 -0.46 -15.39 -2.36
C ASN A 106 -1.58 -15.18 -1.33
N ILE A 107 -1.77 -13.93 -0.88
CA ILE A 107 -2.88 -13.59 -0.01
C ILE A 107 -4.21 -13.66 -0.79
N VAL A 108 -5.17 -14.41 -0.28
CA VAL A 108 -6.47 -14.67 -0.86
C VAL A 108 -7.53 -14.15 0.10
N ASP A 109 -8.29 -13.15 -0.35
CA ASP A 109 -9.55 -12.75 0.27
C ASP A 109 -10.61 -13.79 -0.11
N VAL A 110 -10.99 -14.61 0.88
CA VAL A 110 -11.90 -15.76 0.71
C VAL A 110 -13.35 -15.34 0.96
N SER A 111 -13.59 -14.50 1.96
CA SER A 111 -14.92 -13.94 2.23
C SER A 111 -15.34 -12.95 1.14
N GLY A 112 -14.36 -12.27 0.55
CA GLY A 112 -14.55 -11.27 -0.48
C GLY A 112 -14.79 -9.87 0.05
N GLU A 113 -14.70 -9.68 1.37
CA GLU A 113 -15.03 -8.43 2.06
C GLU A 113 -13.84 -7.44 2.16
N LEU A 114 -12.64 -7.82 1.71
CA LEU A 114 -11.41 -7.03 1.95
C LEU A 114 -10.89 -6.32 0.69
N PHE A 115 -10.77 -7.06 -0.41
CA PHE A 115 -10.26 -6.53 -1.68
C PHE A 115 -10.77 -7.27 -2.91
N ARG A 116 -11.42 -8.43 -2.74
CA ARG A 116 -11.88 -9.25 -3.85
C ARG A 116 -12.92 -8.54 -4.69
N GLU A 117 -13.88 -7.87 -4.05
CA GLU A 117 -14.98 -7.20 -4.74
C GLU A 117 -14.46 -6.05 -5.61
N GLU A 118 -13.61 -5.20 -5.06
CA GLU A 118 -12.98 -4.08 -5.77
C GLU A 118 -12.08 -4.58 -6.90
N LEU A 119 -11.31 -5.64 -6.65
CA LEU A 119 -10.45 -6.25 -7.66
C LEU A 119 -11.29 -6.85 -8.80
N ASN A 120 -12.40 -7.53 -8.49
CA ASN A 120 -13.32 -8.05 -9.49
C ASN A 120 -13.95 -6.93 -10.31
N ALA A 121 -14.36 -5.82 -9.67
CA ALA A 121 -14.92 -4.66 -10.36
C ALA A 121 -13.92 -4.04 -11.33
N LEU A 122 -12.68 -3.79 -10.88
CA LEU A 122 -11.60 -3.26 -11.71
C LEU A 122 -11.30 -4.17 -12.91
N PHE A 123 -11.21 -5.48 -12.69
CA PHE A 123 -10.88 -6.43 -13.75
C PHE A 123 -12.03 -6.67 -14.72
N ALA A 124 -13.28 -6.51 -14.27
CA ALA A 124 -14.45 -6.53 -15.13
C ALA A 124 -14.44 -5.37 -16.14
N GLU A 125 -13.99 -4.16 -15.75
CA GLU A 125 -13.90 -3.02 -16.66
C GLU A 125 -12.92 -3.25 -17.82
N ILE A 126 -11.86 -4.02 -17.59
CA ILE A 126 -10.85 -4.36 -18.61
C ILE A 126 -11.09 -5.71 -19.29
N ASP A 127 -12.28 -6.31 -19.11
CA ASP A 127 -12.68 -7.63 -19.65
C ASP A 127 -11.68 -8.76 -19.35
N LYS A 128 -11.13 -8.79 -18.12
CA LYS A 128 -10.19 -9.82 -17.67
C LYS A 128 -10.67 -10.51 -16.38
N PRO A 129 -10.28 -11.78 -16.15
CA PRO A 129 -10.50 -12.40 -14.84
C PRO A 129 -9.59 -11.74 -13.80
N ALA A 130 -10.14 -11.42 -12.63
CA ALA A 130 -9.36 -10.95 -11.49
C ALA A 130 -8.43 -12.05 -10.97
N PRO A 131 -7.18 -11.71 -10.60
CA PRO A 131 -6.28 -12.67 -9.98
C PRO A 131 -6.83 -13.11 -8.62
N GLN A 132 -6.64 -14.37 -8.31
CA GLN A 132 -7.18 -14.97 -7.09
C GLN A 132 -6.36 -14.62 -5.84
N HIS A 133 -5.18 -14.04 -6.02
CA HIS A 133 -4.28 -13.72 -4.92
C HIS A 133 -3.46 -12.48 -5.23
N LEU A 134 -2.87 -11.90 -4.19
CA LEU A 134 -1.93 -10.79 -4.25
C LEU A 134 -0.66 -11.14 -3.46
N ASP A 135 0.46 -10.46 -3.73
CA ASP A 135 1.59 -10.45 -2.79
C ASP A 135 1.70 -9.07 -2.14
N VAL A 136 2.04 -9.06 -0.85
CA VAL A 136 2.20 -7.84 -0.07
C VAL A 136 3.60 -7.81 0.53
N ALA A 137 4.30 -6.70 0.41
CA ALA A 137 5.51 -6.42 1.18
C ALA A 137 5.29 -5.15 2.00
N SER A 138 5.76 -5.12 3.24
CA SER A 138 5.68 -3.93 4.07
C SER A 138 6.91 -3.80 4.96
N TYR A 139 7.36 -2.56 5.12
CA TYR A 139 8.50 -2.18 5.91
C TYR A 139 8.13 -0.96 6.75
N TYR A 140 8.32 -1.07 8.05
CA TYR A 140 8.20 0.01 9.01
C TYR A 140 9.54 0.21 9.69
N LYS A 141 9.95 1.46 9.83
CA LYS A 141 11.09 1.83 10.65
C LYS A 141 10.77 3.11 11.40
N LEU A 142 10.92 3.08 12.72
CA LEU A 142 10.94 4.24 13.59
C LEU A 142 12.36 4.41 14.13
N ASP A 143 12.89 5.62 14.01
CA ASP A 143 14.23 5.99 14.45
C ASP A 143 14.15 7.31 15.21
N GLY A 144 14.03 7.21 16.53
CA GLY A 144 13.93 8.34 17.45
C GLY A 144 15.17 9.23 17.42
N ALA A 145 16.35 8.65 17.18
CA ALA A 145 17.60 9.40 17.06
C ALA A 145 17.64 10.23 15.76
N ALA A 146 17.14 9.68 14.65
CA ALA A 146 16.96 10.43 13.41
C ALA A 146 15.73 11.37 13.43
N GLY A 147 14.80 11.17 14.36
CA GLY A 147 13.54 11.90 14.41
C GLY A 147 12.61 11.55 13.24
N GLU A 148 12.68 10.32 12.75
CA GLU A 148 12.02 9.89 11.51
C GLU A 148 11.28 8.56 11.66
N VAL A 149 10.19 8.44 10.91
CA VAL A 149 9.48 7.19 10.68
C VAL A 149 9.35 6.96 9.19
N THR A 150 9.78 5.80 8.71
CA THR A 150 9.61 5.37 7.32
C THR A 150 8.63 4.22 7.28
N LEU A 151 7.59 4.36 6.46
CA LEU A 151 6.66 3.32 6.09
C LEU A 151 6.84 3.05 4.59
N LYS A 152 7.03 1.80 4.19
CA LYS A 152 7.00 1.38 2.80
C LYS A 152 6.04 0.20 2.70
N SER A 153 5.23 0.15 1.67
CA SER A 153 4.40 -1.01 1.38
C SER A 153 4.29 -1.19 -0.12
N SER A 154 4.25 -2.44 -0.59
CA SER A 154 3.92 -2.74 -1.97
C SER A 154 2.92 -3.86 -2.06
N VAL A 155 2.05 -3.77 -3.06
CA VAL A 155 1.06 -4.79 -3.40
C VAL A 155 1.31 -5.18 -4.85
N LEU A 156 1.65 -6.45 -5.08
CA LEU A 156 1.75 -7.04 -6.40
C LEU A 156 0.42 -7.70 -6.74
N ILE A 157 -0.21 -7.19 -7.79
CA ILE A 157 -1.33 -7.81 -8.49
C ILE A 157 -0.73 -8.64 -9.63
N PRO A 158 -0.79 -9.99 -9.57
CA PRO A 158 -0.15 -10.87 -10.55
C PRO A 158 -0.54 -10.54 -11.99
N ASP A 159 0.46 -10.57 -12.88
CA ASP A 159 0.31 -10.30 -14.33
C ASP A 159 -0.38 -8.98 -14.68
N PHE A 160 -0.39 -8.03 -13.74
CA PHE A 160 -1.06 -6.74 -13.90
C PHE A 160 -0.16 -5.59 -13.47
N LEU A 161 -0.06 -5.29 -12.18
CA LEU A 161 0.65 -4.12 -11.65
C LEU A 161 1.24 -4.41 -10.26
N GLU A 162 2.39 -3.82 -9.98
CA GLU A 162 2.91 -3.69 -8.62
C GLU A 162 2.78 -2.23 -8.19
N VAL A 163 2.05 -1.98 -7.10
CA VAL A 163 1.85 -0.65 -6.53
C VAL A 163 2.65 -0.55 -5.25
N GLY A 164 3.68 0.26 -5.24
CA GLY A 164 4.52 0.58 -4.08
C GLY A 164 4.23 1.97 -3.54
N GLY A 165 4.25 2.13 -2.23
CA GLY A 165 4.14 3.39 -1.53
C GLY A 165 5.26 3.54 -0.50
N MET A 166 5.74 4.76 -0.30
CA MET A 166 6.61 5.14 0.81
C MET A 166 6.10 6.43 1.44
N LEU A 167 6.07 6.46 2.77
CA LEU A 167 5.82 7.64 3.58
C LEU A 167 7.01 7.84 4.51
N ASN A 168 7.57 9.05 4.53
CA ASN A 168 8.48 9.49 5.56
C ASN A 168 7.77 10.51 6.44
N LEU A 169 7.72 10.24 7.74
CA LEU A 169 7.05 11.06 8.74
C LEU A 169 8.07 11.57 9.75
N ALA A 170 7.80 12.74 10.32
CA ALA A 170 8.50 13.26 11.49
C ALA A 170 7.75 12.91 12.78
N ASN A 171 8.38 13.23 13.91
CA ASN A 171 7.85 13.04 15.26
C ASN A 171 7.52 11.57 15.60
N PRO A 172 8.55 10.70 15.71
CA PRO A 172 8.40 9.31 16.14
C PRO A 172 7.49 9.08 17.35
N ALA A 173 7.59 9.94 18.38
CA ALA A 173 6.75 9.85 19.57
C ALA A 173 5.26 10.00 19.25
N ALA A 174 4.88 10.92 18.35
CA ALA A 174 3.49 11.09 17.94
C ALA A 174 2.97 9.89 17.13
N VAL A 175 3.83 9.24 16.35
CA VAL A 175 3.49 8.00 15.63
C VAL A 175 3.28 6.84 16.60
N LEU A 176 4.11 6.74 17.66
CA LEU A 176 3.91 5.75 18.72
C LEU A 176 2.60 5.99 19.48
N ASP A 177 2.29 7.23 19.84
CA ASP A 177 1.03 7.59 20.49
C ASP A 177 -0.17 7.19 19.62
N LEU A 178 -0.11 7.46 18.30
CA LEU A 178 -1.14 7.04 17.35
C LEU A 178 -1.27 5.51 17.29
N SER A 179 -0.15 4.79 17.21
CA SER A 179 -0.15 3.32 17.19
C SER A 179 -0.78 2.74 18.45
N ASN A 180 -0.42 3.27 19.62
CA ASN A 180 -0.97 2.85 20.90
C ASN A 180 -2.48 3.15 20.99
N TYR A 181 -2.91 4.30 20.49
CA TYR A 181 -4.33 4.65 20.43
C TYR A 181 -5.12 3.68 19.56
N LEU A 182 -4.62 3.35 18.36
CA LEU A 182 -5.28 2.42 17.45
C LEU A 182 -5.31 0.99 18.02
N ALA A 183 -4.25 0.56 18.70
CA ALA A 183 -4.21 -0.74 19.37
C ALA A 183 -5.20 -0.83 20.54
N ALA A 184 -5.36 0.26 21.32
CA ALA A 184 -6.32 0.32 22.42
C ALA A 184 -7.77 0.50 21.95
N ASN A 185 -7.99 0.98 20.73
CA ASN A 185 -9.31 1.28 20.17
C ASN A 185 -9.48 0.65 18.77
N PRO A 186 -9.53 -0.69 18.65
CA PRO A 186 -9.63 -1.38 17.36
C PRO A 186 -10.93 -1.04 16.59
N ASP A 187 -11.98 -0.65 17.32
CA ASP A 187 -13.31 -0.34 16.79
C ASP A 187 -13.46 1.10 16.29
N VAL A 188 -12.38 1.88 16.19
CA VAL A 188 -12.44 3.23 15.61
C VAL A 188 -12.75 3.11 14.12
N GLU A 189 -14.03 3.23 13.76
CA GLU A 189 -14.53 3.23 12.38
C GLU A 189 -14.55 4.63 11.77
N GLU A 190 -14.66 5.66 12.61
CA GLU A 190 -14.78 7.05 12.19
C GLU A 190 -13.63 7.90 12.75
N MET A 191 -13.41 9.03 12.08
CA MET A 191 -12.37 9.99 12.43
C MET A 191 -12.74 10.73 13.71
N THR A 192 -12.37 10.18 14.87
CA THR A 192 -12.65 10.79 16.18
C THR A 192 -11.82 12.05 16.41
N PRO A 193 -12.26 12.99 17.26
CA PRO A 193 -11.47 14.17 17.62
C PRO A 193 -10.09 13.83 18.21
N GLU A 194 -10.00 12.71 18.94
CA GLU A 194 -8.75 12.24 19.52
C GLU A 194 -7.80 11.67 18.47
N LEU A 195 -8.32 10.86 17.53
CA LEU A 195 -7.57 10.39 16.37
C LEU A 195 -7.05 11.56 15.53
N MET A 196 -7.89 12.57 15.28
CA MET A 196 -7.49 13.81 14.59
C MET A 196 -6.39 14.56 15.31
N SER A 197 -6.50 14.70 16.64
CA SER A 197 -5.47 15.35 17.45
C SER A 197 -4.13 14.62 17.40
N LEU A 198 -4.14 13.29 17.32
CA LEU A 198 -2.94 12.48 17.17
C LEU A 198 -2.32 12.64 15.77
N LEU A 199 -3.14 12.59 14.72
CA LEU A 199 -2.69 12.77 13.33
C LEU A 199 -2.13 14.18 13.08
N ALA A 200 -2.69 15.21 13.73
CA ALA A 200 -2.20 16.59 13.64
C ALA A 200 -0.78 16.79 14.20
N LYS A 201 -0.30 15.88 15.07
CA LYS A 201 1.06 15.93 15.62
C LYS A 201 2.10 15.25 14.72
N ILE A 202 1.65 14.51 13.71
CA ILE A 202 2.52 13.77 12.80
C ILE A 202 2.71 14.62 11.54
N THR A 203 3.95 14.89 11.16
CA THR A 203 4.27 15.68 9.98
C THR A 203 4.72 14.78 8.83
N LEU A 204 4.17 14.99 7.64
CA LEU A 204 4.63 14.34 6.42
C LEU A 204 5.86 15.06 5.87
N LYS A 205 6.94 14.32 5.57
CA LYS A 205 8.15 14.83 4.91
C LYS A 205 8.17 14.48 3.43
N ASP A 206 8.03 13.19 3.13
CA ASP A 206 8.03 12.66 1.78
C ASP A 206 6.91 11.64 1.61
N LEU A 207 6.34 11.65 0.41
CA LEU A 207 5.47 10.62 -0.13
C LEU A 207 6.11 10.13 -1.43
N SER A 208 6.18 8.82 -1.65
CA SER A 208 6.42 8.31 -3.00
C SER A 208 5.47 7.19 -3.34
N LEU A 209 4.99 7.20 -4.58
CA LEU A 209 4.22 6.15 -5.20
C LEU A 209 5.05 5.56 -6.35
N GLU A 210 5.19 4.26 -6.40
CA GLU A 210 5.87 3.53 -7.47
C GLU A 210 4.85 2.60 -8.12
N LEU A 211 4.79 2.61 -9.45
CA LEU A 211 4.01 1.68 -10.23
C LEU A 211 4.97 0.89 -11.12
N LYS A 212 4.91 -0.44 -11.06
CA LYS A 212 5.62 -1.29 -12.01
C LYS A 212 4.62 -2.08 -12.82
N ASP A 213 4.70 -1.93 -14.13
CA ASP A 213 3.90 -2.70 -15.07
C ASP A 213 4.34 -4.17 -15.06
N LYS A 214 3.37 -5.05 -14.89
CA LYS A 214 3.51 -6.51 -15.00
C LYS A 214 2.65 -7.07 -16.14
N GLY A 215 2.13 -6.21 -17.02
CA GLY A 215 1.20 -6.54 -18.11
C GLY A 215 -0.16 -5.83 -18.02
N GLY A 216 -0.35 -5.00 -16.99
CA GLY A 216 -1.59 -4.27 -16.72
C GLY A 216 -1.73 -3.00 -17.53
N VAL A 217 -0.64 -2.26 -17.77
CA VAL A 217 -0.70 -0.98 -18.52
C VAL A 217 -1.29 -1.17 -19.92
N PRO A 218 -0.88 -2.16 -20.74
CA PRO A 218 -1.54 -2.42 -22.02
C PRO A 218 -3.05 -2.70 -21.91
N SER A 219 -3.48 -3.35 -20.81
CA SER A 219 -4.88 -3.68 -20.57
C SER A 219 -5.71 -2.43 -20.22
N LEU A 220 -5.15 -1.55 -19.39
CA LEU A 220 -5.75 -0.27 -19.04
C LEU A 220 -5.82 0.65 -20.27
N MET A 221 -4.79 0.65 -21.12
CA MET A 221 -4.79 1.44 -22.34
C MET A 221 -5.85 0.97 -23.34
N GLN A 222 -6.17 -0.32 -23.40
CA GLN A 222 -7.31 -0.81 -24.19
C GLN A 222 -8.66 -0.27 -23.68
N LEU A 223 -8.81 -0.10 -22.37
CA LEU A 223 -10.02 0.51 -21.81
C LEU A 223 -10.11 1.99 -22.20
N VAL A 224 -9.00 2.73 -22.11
CA VAL A 224 -8.93 4.13 -22.58
C VAL A 224 -9.27 4.22 -24.07
N GLU A 225 -8.72 3.32 -24.90
CA GLU A 225 -9.07 3.22 -26.32
C GLU A 225 -10.57 2.97 -26.52
N LYS A 226 -11.15 2.01 -25.80
CA LYS A 226 -12.60 1.72 -25.85
C LYS A 226 -13.45 2.93 -25.52
N GLN A 227 -13.11 3.66 -24.47
CA GLN A 227 -13.87 4.83 -24.05
C GLN A 227 -13.69 6.01 -25.00
N GLN A 228 -12.47 6.25 -25.49
CA GLN A 228 -12.18 7.40 -26.34
C GLN A 228 -12.53 7.23 -27.81
N LEU A 229 -12.72 5.99 -28.27
CA LEU A 229 -13.07 5.66 -29.66
C LEU A 229 -14.43 4.96 -29.76
N ALA A 230 -15.25 4.99 -28.70
CA ALA A 230 -16.52 4.26 -28.63
C ALA A 230 -17.42 4.48 -29.88
N ASP A 231 -17.48 5.71 -30.39
CA ASP A 231 -18.30 6.08 -31.55
C ASP A 231 -17.65 5.73 -32.91
N GLU A 232 -16.32 5.57 -32.96
CA GLU A 232 -15.53 5.42 -34.20
C GLU A 232 -15.01 3.98 -34.38
N GLN A 233 -15.13 3.13 -33.35
CA GLN A 233 -14.60 1.76 -33.30
C GLN A 233 -15.12 0.84 -34.40
N ALA A 234 -16.38 1.02 -34.84
CA ALA A 234 -17.00 0.18 -35.86
C ALA A 234 -16.46 0.43 -37.27
N THR A 235 -15.79 1.57 -37.48
CA THR A 235 -15.35 2.05 -38.79
C THR A 235 -13.84 1.94 -39.02
N LEU A 236 -13.05 1.70 -37.97
CA LEU A 236 -11.59 1.73 -38.03
C LEU A 236 -10.98 0.33 -38.00
N THR A 237 -9.96 0.11 -38.81
CA THR A 237 -9.11 -1.08 -38.71
C THR A 237 -8.30 -1.06 -37.40
N ALA A 238 -7.73 -2.21 -37.01
CA ALA A 238 -6.86 -2.29 -35.83
C ALA A 238 -5.65 -1.33 -35.93
N SER A 239 -5.04 -1.22 -37.11
CA SER A 239 -3.89 -0.33 -37.34
C SER A 239 -4.26 1.14 -37.25
N GLU A 240 -5.44 1.54 -37.72
CA GLU A 240 -5.90 2.94 -37.63
C GLU A 240 -6.24 3.34 -36.19
N ARG A 241 -6.81 2.40 -35.41
CA ARG A 241 -7.04 2.60 -33.98
C ARG A 241 -5.74 2.80 -33.21
N GLU A 242 -4.76 1.93 -33.45
CA GLU A 242 -3.43 2.04 -32.83
C GLU A 242 -2.77 3.39 -33.16
N GLN A 243 -2.81 3.83 -34.43
CA GLN A 243 -2.29 5.13 -34.82
C GLN A 243 -3.01 6.30 -34.13
N MET A 244 -4.34 6.24 -34.00
CA MET A 244 -5.10 7.28 -33.31
C MET A 244 -4.80 7.33 -31.82
N VAL A 245 -4.66 6.18 -31.15
CA VAL A 245 -4.24 6.13 -29.74
C VAL A 245 -2.86 6.75 -29.58
N GLN A 246 -1.90 6.40 -30.43
CA GLN A 246 -0.55 6.99 -30.40
C GLN A 246 -0.57 8.50 -30.64
N MET A 247 -1.39 8.97 -31.59
CA MET A 247 -1.57 10.40 -31.82
C MET A 247 -2.18 11.12 -30.61
N LYS A 248 -3.22 10.55 -29.98
CA LYS A 248 -3.84 11.13 -28.78
C LYS A 248 -2.88 11.15 -27.60
N LEU A 249 -2.07 10.11 -27.42
CA LEU A 249 -1.01 10.08 -26.41
C LEU A 249 0.05 11.16 -26.67
N ALA A 250 0.48 11.34 -27.93
CA ALA A 250 1.42 12.40 -28.29
C ALA A 250 0.84 13.80 -28.05
N GLN A 251 -0.44 14.01 -28.34
CA GLN A 251 -1.14 15.27 -28.03
C GLN A 251 -1.22 15.52 -26.53
N ALA A 252 -1.65 14.51 -25.76
CA ALA A 252 -1.73 14.61 -24.30
C ALA A 252 -0.35 14.83 -23.66
N LYS A 253 0.72 14.23 -24.22
CA LYS A 253 2.10 14.52 -23.82
C LYS A 253 2.43 15.99 -24.02
N GLN A 254 2.07 16.56 -25.16
CA GLN A 254 2.35 17.96 -25.45
C GLN A 254 1.51 18.90 -24.58
N GLU A 255 0.26 18.55 -24.28
CA GLU A 255 -0.57 19.29 -23.32
C GLU A 255 0.03 19.26 -21.91
N CYS A 256 0.50 18.09 -21.45
CA CYS A 256 1.20 17.93 -20.18
C CYS A 256 2.40 18.89 -20.08
N ILE A 257 3.28 18.91 -21.10
CA ILE A 257 4.48 19.76 -21.13
C ILE A 257 4.12 21.25 -21.09
N ASN A 258 3.00 21.64 -21.69
CA ASN A 258 2.58 23.04 -21.78
C ASN A 258 1.65 23.48 -20.64
N THR A 259 1.39 22.63 -19.64
CA THR A 259 0.50 22.96 -18.52
C THR A 259 1.23 23.80 -17.48
N ALA A 260 1.00 25.12 -17.50
CA ALA A 260 1.68 26.09 -16.65
C ALA A 260 1.57 25.81 -15.13
N GLY A 261 0.46 25.22 -14.67
CA GLY A 261 0.27 24.87 -13.26
C GLY A 261 1.16 23.72 -12.78
N LEU A 262 1.45 22.75 -13.66
CA LEU A 262 2.33 21.62 -13.32
C LEU A 262 3.81 22.06 -13.25
N ALA A 263 4.21 23.00 -14.11
CA ALA A 263 5.58 23.53 -14.12
C ALA A 263 5.98 24.23 -12.81
N MET A 264 5.01 24.60 -11.96
CA MET A 264 5.28 25.22 -10.65
C MET A 264 5.66 24.21 -9.56
N VAL A 265 5.36 22.92 -9.76
CA VAL A 265 5.53 21.88 -8.73
C VAL A 265 6.26 20.64 -9.21
N VAL A 266 6.28 20.38 -10.51
CA VAL A 266 7.02 19.26 -11.09
C VAL A 266 8.40 19.73 -11.51
N ASP A 267 9.42 19.10 -10.94
CA ASP A 267 10.81 19.31 -11.35
C ASP A 267 10.99 18.73 -12.75
N ASP A 268 11.53 19.54 -13.67
CA ASP A 268 11.76 19.17 -15.08
C ASP A 268 10.50 18.56 -15.74
N LEU A 269 9.47 19.40 -15.92
CA LEU A 269 8.17 19.01 -16.46
C LEU A 269 8.27 18.25 -17.79
N GLU A 270 9.20 18.61 -18.67
CA GLU A 270 9.38 17.94 -19.96
C GLU A 270 9.83 16.48 -19.79
N SER A 271 10.83 16.26 -18.95
CA SER A 271 11.31 14.92 -18.59
C SER A 271 10.22 14.12 -17.86
N ALA A 272 9.52 14.75 -16.92
CA ALA A 272 8.46 14.13 -16.14
C ALA A 272 7.28 13.65 -17.01
N CYS A 273 6.77 14.53 -17.89
CA CYS A 273 5.75 14.16 -18.87
C CYS A 273 6.28 13.07 -19.82
N THR A 274 7.52 13.16 -20.28
CA THR A 274 8.09 12.12 -21.16
C THR A 274 8.08 10.75 -20.50
N LYS A 275 8.56 10.63 -19.26
CA LYS A 275 8.57 9.36 -18.53
C LYS A 275 7.17 8.80 -18.29
N LEU A 276 6.20 9.66 -17.96
CA LEU A 276 4.80 9.28 -17.81
C LEU A 276 4.25 8.65 -19.08
N PHE A 277 4.44 9.31 -20.22
CA PHE A 277 3.92 8.82 -21.49
C PHE A 277 4.72 7.62 -22.03
N ASP A 278 6.00 7.51 -21.72
CA ASP A 278 6.81 6.32 -22.05
C ASP A 278 6.31 5.10 -21.24
N PHE A 279 5.93 5.29 -19.98
CA PHE A 279 5.28 4.25 -19.17
C PHE A 279 3.92 3.85 -19.75
N LEU A 280 3.03 4.82 -20.03
CA LEU A 280 1.71 4.55 -20.63
C LEU A 280 1.80 3.88 -22.00
N SER A 281 2.85 4.19 -22.77
CA SER A 281 3.10 3.59 -24.09
C SER A 281 3.87 2.27 -24.01
N ASN A 282 4.07 1.71 -22.81
CA ASN A 282 4.81 0.47 -22.54
C ASN A 282 6.27 0.50 -23.08
N GLN A 283 6.86 1.69 -23.22
CA GLN A 283 8.29 1.87 -23.49
C GLN A 283 9.12 1.79 -22.21
N ARG A 284 8.46 1.92 -21.06
CA ARG A 284 9.02 1.79 -19.73
C ARG A 284 8.12 0.91 -18.86
N SER A 285 8.73 0.03 -18.07
CA SER A 285 8.03 -0.91 -17.20
C SER A 285 7.80 -0.40 -15.77
N ASP A 286 8.35 0.76 -15.41
CA ASP A 286 8.19 1.37 -14.10
C ASP A 286 8.01 2.87 -14.19
N ILE A 287 7.36 3.44 -13.19
CA ILE A 287 7.30 4.88 -12.98
C ILE A 287 7.21 5.14 -11.48
N LYS A 288 7.92 6.16 -11.01
CA LYS A 288 7.87 6.53 -9.61
C LYS A 288 7.60 8.03 -9.47
N PHE A 289 6.58 8.34 -8.70
CA PHE A 289 6.19 9.68 -8.33
C PHE A 289 6.70 9.93 -6.91
N LYS A 290 7.59 10.89 -6.74
CA LYS A 290 8.03 11.33 -5.42
C LYS A 290 7.52 12.74 -5.19
N ALA A 291 6.77 12.95 -4.14
CA ALA A 291 6.35 14.25 -3.66
C ALA A 291 7.04 14.54 -2.32
N SER A 292 7.81 15.62 -2.28
CA SER A 292 8.43 16.13 -1.05
C SER A 292 7.79 17.46 -0.70
N VAL A 293 7.41 17.64 0.56
CA VAL A 293 6.80 18.88 1.03
C VAL A 293 7.88 19.81 1.58
N VAL A 294 8.03 20.98 0.97
CA VAL A 294 9.04 21.97 1.39
C VAL A 294 8.64 22.62 2.72
N LYS A 295 7.34 22.83 2.94
CA LYS A 295 6.81 23.24 4.25
C LYS A 295 6.20 22.04 4.99
N PRO A 296 6.39 21.95 6.32
CA PRO A 296 5.72 20.94 7.14
C PRO A 296 4.20 20.95 6.92
N ILE A 297 3.63 19.78 6.66
CA ILE A 297 2.18 19.55 6.64
C ILE A 297 1.85 18.41 7.62
N SER A 298 0.80 18.57 8.42
CA SER A 298 0.37 17.48 9.29
C SER A 298 -0.36 16.40 8.48
N VAL A 299 -0.36 15.15 8.97
CA VAL A 299 -1.13 14.07 8.33
C VAL A 299 -2.63 14.41 8.33
N GLU A 300 -3.12 15.00 9.42
CA GLU A 300 -4.50 15.47 9.52
C GLU A 300 -4.86 16.47 8.44
N GLU A 301 -4.05 17.51 8.26
CA GLU A 301 -4.25 18.55 7.25
C GLU A 301 -4.16 17.98 5.83
N PHE A 302 -3.20 17.10 5.56
CA PHE A 302 -3.08 16.39 4.28
C PHE A 302 -4.33 15.55 3.97
N MET A 303 -4.87 14.82 4.96
CA MET A 303 -6.12 14.06 4.79
C MET A 303 -7.32 14.96 4.57
N MET A 304 -7.47 16.03 5.35
CA MET A 304 -8.59 16.97 5.22
C MET A 304 -8.61 17.62 3.84
N LEU A 305 -7.45 18.01 3.31
CA LEU A 305 -7.31 18.52 1.95
C LEU A 305 -7.72 17.49 0.89
N SER A 306 -7.41 16.20 1.13
CA SER A 306 -7.77 15.10 0.24
C SER A 306 -9.28 14.79 0.27
N LEU A 307 -9.88 14.71 1.46
CA LEU A 307 -11.28 14.30 1.68
C LEU A 307 -12.29 15.37 1.28
N MET A 308 -11.97 16.65 1.45
CA MET A 308 -12.89 17.74 1.13
C MET A 308 -13.07 17.99 -0.37
N GLY A 309 -12.38 17.24 -1.24
CA GLY A 309 -12.28 17.55 -2.68
C GLY A 309 -11.76 18.97 -2.94
N ALA A 310 -11.18 19.58 -1.90
CA ALA A 310 -10.86 21.00 -1.80
C ALA A 310 -9.36 21.25 -1.97
N MET A 311 -8.58 20.23 -2.33
CA MET A 311 -7.36 20.45 -3.10
C MET A 311 -7.75 21.05 -4.45
N ARG A 312 -8.03 22.36 -4.46
CA ARG A 312 -7.63 23.17 -5.61
C ARG A 312 -6.11 23.01 -5.65
N PRO A 313 -5.55 22.27 -6.61
CA PRO A 313 -4.13 21.91 -6.57
C PRO A 313 -3.27 23.17 -6.39
N GLU A 314 -3.69 24.27 -7.01
CA GLU A 314 -3.14 25.62 -6.89
C GLU A 314 -2.99 26.15 -5.45
N GLN A 315 -3.96 25.95 -4.56
CA GLN A 315 -3.87 26.44 -3.17
C GLN A 315 -2.88 25.62 -2.36
N PHE A 316 -2.97 24.30 -2.46
CA PHE A 316 -2.01 23.38 -1.84
C PHE A 316 -0.58 23.64 -2.34
N PHE A 317 -0.42 23.83 -3.65
CA PHE A 317 0.86 24.11 -4.28
C PHE A 317 1.45 25.45 -3.85
N ASN A 318 0.63 26.50 -3.72
CA ASN A 318 1.09 27.80 -3.23
C ASN A 318 1.44 27.77 -1.73
N GLU A 319 0.68 27.04 -0.93
CA GLU A 319 0.84 27.02 0.52
C GLU A 319 2.01 26.15 0.96
N TYR A 320 2.09 24.90 0.49
CA TYR A 320 3.09 23.92 0.95
C TYR A 320 4.27 23.74 0.00
N GLN A 321 4.17 24.29 -1.23
CA GLN A 321 5.23 24.27 -2.25
C GLN A 321 5.84 22.86 -2.43
N PRO A 322 5.03 21.84 -2.76
CA PRO A 322 5.56 20.50 -2.95
C PRO A 322 6.47 20.48 -4.18
N SER A 323 7.55 19.72 -4.08
CA SER A 323 8.39 19.33 -5.22
C SER A 323 8.01 17.91 -5.61
N ILE A 324 7.62 17.74 -6.87
CA ILE A 324 7.24 16.48 -7.46
C ILE A 324 8.33 16.08 -8.45
N VAL A 325 8.92 14.91 -8.23
CA VAL A 325 9.87 14.28 -9.15
C VAL A 325 9.23 13.03 -9.72
N ILE A 326 9.22 12.93 -11.05
CA ILE A 326 8.83 11.70 -11.75
C ILE A 326 10.11 11.00 -12.20
N GLU A 327 10.39 9.87 -11.57
CA GLU A 327 11.57 9.04 -11.79
C GLU A 327 11.31 7.96 -12.82
#